data_AF-A0A0K0D5M3-F1
#
_entry.id   AF-A0A0K0D5M3-F1
#
_cell.length_a   1.000
_cell.length_b   1.000
_cell.length_c   1.000
_cell.angle_alpha   90.00
_cell.angle_beta   90.00
_cell.angle_gamma   90.00
#
_symmetry.space_group_name_H-M   'P 1'
#
loop_
_entity.id
_entity.type
_entity.pdbx_description
1 polymer ?
#
loop_
_entity_poly.entity_id
_entity_poly.type
_entity_poly.pdbx_seq_one_letter_code
_entity_poly.pdbx_strand_id
1 'polypeptide(L)'
;MDGNGMDDVVSIRGDDAVQVEFQRSLRPQYDLEWRKKFGYGIGHFYNDLCASMWFTYLMIYLEKVLRFRSSQAGLLMLIGQVTDAISTPLVGIASDSNFLPKFFHRVGRRISWHMIGTVCVSLSFPFIFNRCFVCSDSGSDWYKVAWFTPFIMLFQFGWASVQISHLALLPELSSFDSTRTTMNSLRYAFTVIANLSIFTVLAWFLSQSAGHTEIGPYDFTHFRTAGFIVVGSGLVVTLLFYFTIREPMSGRRLSQANSFTSDASELVRMHWTSWFGYLQFYQVNFVF
;
A
#
# COMPACT_ATOMS: atom_id res chain seq x y z
N MET A 1 3.42 22.47 -53.07
CA MET A 1 2.32 22.61 -52.10
C MET A 1 2.33 21.34 -51.28
N ASP A 2 3.30 21.17 -50.40
CA ASP A 2 3.35 21.62 -48.98
C ASP A 2 3.18 20.33 -48.15
N GLY A 3 3.96 20.01 -47.11
CA GLY A 3 4.95 20.78 -46.41
C GLY A 3 5.97 19.87 -45.75
N ASN A 4 7.13 20.46 -45.55
CA ASN A 4 8.34 19.96 -44.92
C ASN A 4 8.08 19.72 -43.42
N GLY A 5 8.13 18.48 -42.95
CA GLY A 5 8.26 18.15 -41.54
C GLY A 5 9.70 17.78 -41.25
N MET A 6 10.54 18.77 -40.94
CA MET A 6 11.91 18.55 -40.47
C MET A 6 11.86 17.88 -39.10
N ASP A 7 12.25 16.61 -39.05
CA ASP A 7 12.54 15.91 -37.81
C ASP A 7 13.78 16.55 -37.15
N ASP A 8 13.69 16.83 -35.86
CA ASP A 8 14.77 17.37 -35.03
C ASP A 8 15.93 16.35 -34.92
N VAL A 9 16.88 16.45 -35.86
CA VAL A 9 18.15 15.69 -35.83
C VAL A 9 19.15 16.44 -34.97
N VAL A 10 19.39 15.97 -33.75
CA VAL A 10 20.52 16.46 -32.93
C VAL A 10 21.80 15.79 -33.43
N SER A 11 22.61 16.55 -34.19
CA SER A 11 23.94 16.13 -34.64
C SER A 11 24.95 16.33 -33.50
N ILE A 12 25.45 15.24 -32.92
CA ILE A 12 26.63 15.28 -32.04
C ILE A 12 27.86 15.13 -32.92
N ARG A 13 28.68 16.20 -32.99
CA ARG A 13 29.95 16.20 -33.70
C ARG A 13 30.99 15.45 -32.86
N GLY A 14 31.22 14.18 -33.18
CA GLY A 14 32.33 13.37 -32.72
C GLY A 14 32.73 12.41 -33.85
N ASP A 15 34.03 12.31 -34.09
CA ASP A 15 34.64 11.61 -35.22
C ASP A 15 34.17 10.15 -35.38
N ASP A 16 34.18 9.72 -36.64
CA ASP A 16 34.06 8.34 -37.13
C ASP A 16 32.71 7.62 -36.95
N ALA A 17 31.83 7.86 -37.93
CA ALA A 17 31.08 6.85 -38.69
C ALA A 17 30.53 5.62 -37.92
N VAL A 18 29.63 5.86 -36.96
CA VAL A 18 28.46 5.00 -36.77
C VAL A 18 27.25 5.90 -36.50
N GLN A 19 26.48 6.21 -37.56
CA GLN A 19 25.13 6.74 -37.38
C GLN A 19 24.27 5.60 -36.82
N VAL A 20 24.17 5.50 -35.50
CA VAL A 20 23.13 4.69 -34.89
C VAL A 20 21.83 5.44 -35.12
N GLU A 21 21.06 4.98 -36.10
CA GLU A 21 19.70 5.43 -36.35
C GLU A 21 18.88 5.12 -35.09
N PHE A 22 18.78 6.09 -34.18
CA PHE A 22 17.86 6.00 -33.05
C PHE A 22 16.47 6.26 -33.63
N GLN A 23 15.92 5.24 -34.30
CA GLN A 23 14.54 5.24 -34.70
C GLN A 23 13.73 5.28 -33.41
N ARG A 24 13.37 6.50 -33.00
CA ARG A 24 12.48 6.75 -31.87
C ARG A 24 11.16 6.18 -32.32
N SER A 25 10.97 4.87 -32.10
CA SER A 25 9.74 4.19 -32.44
C SER A 25 8.65 5.01 -31.78
N LEU A 26 7.83 5.68 -32.60
CA LEU A 26 6.57 6.28 -32.20
C LEU A 26 5.69 5.11 -31.72
N ARG A 27 5.97 4.62 -30.51
CA ARG A 27 5.12 3.64 -29.86
C ARG A 27 3.80 4.32 -29.61
N PRO A 28 2.67 3.63 -29.85
CA PRO A 28 1.36 4.19 -29.58
C PRO A 28 1.32 4.77 -28.16
N GLN A 29 0.65 5.91 -28.03
CA GLN A 29 0.52 6.78 -26.84
C GLN A 29 -0.02 6.09 -25.55
N TYR A 30 -0.15 4.76 -25.55
CA TYR A 30 -0.70 3.93 -24.49
C TYR A 30 0.17 2.69 -24.27
N ASP A 31 1.20 2.81 -23.43
CA ASP A 31 2.10 1.70 -23.04
C ASP A 31 1.37 0.57 -22.30
N LEU A 32 0.24 0.88 -21.67
CA LEU A 32 -0.52 -0.04 -20.85
C LEU A 32 -2.01 -0.01 -21.18
N GLU A 33 -2.59 -1.19 -21.43
CA GLU A 33 -4.03 -1.36 -21.60
C GLU A 33 -4.81 -0.84 -20.37
N TRP A 34 -5.98 -0.25 -20.61
CA TRP A 34 -6.86 0.26 -19.54
C TRP A 34 -7.19 -0.79 -18.47
N ARG A 35 -7.34 -2.06 -18.86
CA ARG A 35 -7.58 -3.17 -17.92
C ARG A 35 -6.49 -3.27 -16.85
N LYS A 36 -5.22 -3.10 -17.23
CA LYS A 36 -4.09 -3.14 -16.30
C LYS A 36 -4.00 -1.85 -15.47
N LYS A 37 -4.37 -0.69 -16.02
CA LYS A 37 -4.46 0.56 -15.24
C LYS A 37 -5.50 0.44 -14.12
N PHE A 38 -6.68 -0.08 -14.43
CA PHE A 38 -7.72 -0.40 -13.44
C PHE A 38 -7.27 -1.49 -12.46
N GLY A 39 -6.66 -2.56 -12.96
CA GLY A 39 -6.09 -3.64 -12.16
C GLY A 39 -5.12 -3.11 -11.09
N TYR A 40 -4.20 -2.23 -11.48
CA TYR A 40 -3.30 -1.58 -10.52
C TYR A 40 -4.07 -0.76 -9.48
N GLY A 41 -5.04 0.05 -9.90
CA GLY A 41 -5.84 0.88 -9.00
C GLY A 41 -6.54 0.10 -7.89
N ILE A 42 -7.10 -1.08 -8.21
CA ILE A 42 -7.78 -1.93 -7.22
C ILE A 42 -6.83 -2.70 -6.30
N GLY A 43 -5.55 -2.82 -6.64
CA GLY A 43 -4.58 -3.61 -5.87
C GLY A 43 -4.42 -3.16 -4.41
N HIS A 44 -4.55 -1.86 -4.16
CA HIS A 44 -4.44 -1.27 -2.82
C HIS A 44 -5.77 -1.22 -2.04
N PHE A 45 -6.89 -1.53 -2.70
CA PHE A 45 -8.24 -1.32 -2.15
C PHE A 45 -8.47 -2.06 -0.83
N TYR A 46 -7.97 -3.29 -0.70
CA TYR A 46 -8.11 -4.06 0.55
C TYR A 46 -7.38 -3.38 1.72
N ASN A 47 -6.18 -2.85 1.47
CA ASN A 47 -5.40 -2.13 2.47
C ASN A 47 -6.13 -0.84 2.91
N ASP A 48 -6.78 -0.15 1.97
CA ASP A 48 -7.57 1.05 2.23
C ASP A 48 -8.84 0.77 3.07
N LEU A 49 -9.53 -0.36 2.82
CA LEU A 49 -10.66 -0.78 3.65
C LEU A 49 -10.21 -1.00 5.11
N CYS A 50 -9.08 -1.70 5.29
CA CYS A 50 -8.52 -1.96 6.61
C CYS A 50 -8.05 -0.66 7.29
N ALA A 51 -7.40 0.23 6.54
CA ALA A 51 -6.93 1.52 7.03
C ALA A 51 -8.08 2.40 7.52
N SER A 52 -9.21 2.42 6.79
CA SER A 52 -10.42 3.15 7.21
C SER A 52 -10.93 2.68 8.57
N MET A 53 -11.03 1.37 8.77
CA MET A 53 -11.39 0.78 10.06
C MET A 53 -10.36 1.07 11.16
N TRP A 54 -9.08 0.97 10.83
CA TRP A 54 -7.97 1.20 11.77
C TRP A 54 -7.93 2.64 12.28
N PHE A 55 -7.87 3.62 11.38
CA PHE A 55 -7.69 5.03 11.76
C PHE A 55 -8.95 5.65 12.37
N THR A 56 -10.14 5.28 11.89
CA THR A 56 -11.39 5.95 12.31
C THR A 56 -12.12 5.20 13.42
N TYR A 57 -12.16 3.87 13.35
CA TYR A 57 -13.10 3.07 14.15
C TYR A 57 -12.44 2.22 15.24
N LEU A 58 -11.14 1.93 15.14
CA LEU A 58 -10.47 1.07 16.11
C LEU A 58 -10.47 1.67 17.52
N MET A 59 -10.18 2.97 17.65
CA MET A 59 -10.21 3.65 18.96
C MET A 59 -11.59 3.56 19.61
N ILE A 60 -12.64 3.85 18.82
CA ILE A 60 -14.04 3.77 19.27
C ILE A 60 -14.36 2.34 19.71
N TYR A 61 -13.96 1.34 18.93
CA TYR A 61 -14.16 -0.06 19.26
C TYR A 61 -13.44 -0.46 20.56
N LEU A 62 -12.17 -0.09 20.74
CA LEU A 62 -11.40 -0.41 21.94
C LEU A 62 -12.04 0.22 23.20
N GLU A 63 -12.39 1.50 23.15
CA GLU A 63 -12.90 2.22 24.32
C GLU A 63 -14.39 1.95 24.62
N LYS A 64 -15.26 1.98 23.60
CA LYS A 64 -16.72 1.91 23.80
C LYS A 64 -17.24 0.49 23.79
N VAL A 65 -16.69 -0.36 22.93
CA VAL A 65 -17.17 -1.74 22.76
C VAL A 65 -16.44 -2.71 23.68
N LEU A 66 -15.10 -2.68 23.69
CA LEU A 66 -14.27 -3.55 24.53
C LEU A 66 -13.98 -2.98 25.92
N ARG A 67 -14.36 -1.72 26.18
CA ARG A 67 -14.19 -1.02 27.46
C ARG A 67 -12.74 -1.00 27.96
N PHE A 68 -11.79 -0.78 27.06
CA PHE A 68 -10.43 -0.42 27.44
C PHE A 68 -10.39 0.97 28.08
N ARG A 69 -9.43 1.17 28.99
CA ARG A 69 -9.08 2.51 29.45
C ARG A 69 -8.47 3.29 28.28
N SER A 70 -8.77 4.58 28.17
CA SER A 70 -8.25 5.42 27.08
C SER A 70 -6.72 5.41 26.97
N SER A 71 -6.00 5.32 28.09
CA SER A 71 -4.54 5.20 28.08
C SER A 71 -4.04 3.91 27.40
N GLN A 72 -4.77 2.81 27.57
CA GLN A 72 -4.42 1.52 26.96
C GLN A 72 -4.79 1.46 25.48
N ALA A 73 -5.96 1.99 25.11
CA ALA A 73 -6.36 2.11 23.72
C ALA A 73 -5.38 3.01 22.94
N GLY A 74 -5.02 4.17 23.51
CA GLY A 74 -3.98 5.05 22.99
C GLY A 74 -2.61 4.39 22.86
N LEU A 75 -2.20 3.58 23.84
CA LEU A 75 -0.95 2.82 23.77
C LEU A 75 -0.96 1.80 22.63
N LEU A 76 -2.06 1.06 22.43
CA LEU A 76 -2.19 0.11 21.32
C LEU A 76 -2.08 0.81 19.97
N MET A 77 -2.70 1.99 19.83
CA MET A 77 -2.57 2.82 18.63
C MET A 77 -1.12 3.29 18.43
N LEU A 78 -0.45 3.74 19.50
CA LEU A 78 0.95 4.20 19.44
C LEU A 78 1.90 3.07 19.03
N ILE A 79 1.74 1.88 19.61
CA ILE A 79 2.50 0.67 19.21
C ILE A 79 2.32 0.42 17.72
N GLY A 80 1.09 0.57 17.21
CA GLY A 80 0.82 0.44 15.80
C GLY A 80 1.61 1.44 14.94
N GLN A 81 1.58 2.72 15.29
CA GLN A 81 2.30 3.76 14.55
C GLN A 81 3.82 3.55 14.58
N VAL A 82 4.38 3.20 15.74
CA VAL A 82 5.82 2.91 15.87
C VAL A 82 6.21 1.69 15.03
N THR A 83 5.37 0.64 15.04
CA THR A 83 5.65 -0.56 14.25
C THR A 83 5.62 -0.27 12.75
N ASP A 84 4.69 0.57 12.29
CA ASP A 84 4.61 0.98 10.89
C ASP A 84 5.82 1.83 10.46
N ALA A 85 6.21 2.80 11.30
CA ALA A 85 7.37 3.65 11.07
C ALA A 85 8.68 2.83 10.93
N ILE A 86 8.79 1.72 11.66
CA ILE A 86 9.93 0.79 11.57
C ILE A 86 9.76 -0.15 10.37
N SER A 87 8.56 -0.69 10.14
CA SER A 87 8.31 -1.71 9.11
C SER A 87 8.44 -1.13 7.70
N THR A 88 8.00 0.09 7.47
CA THR A 88 8.03 0.76 6.16
C THR A 88 9.43 0.79 5.51
N PRO A 89 10.49 1.32 6.16
CA PRO A 89 11.84 1.31 5.59
C PRO A 89 12.42 -0.10 5.49
N LEU A 90 12.13 -0.98 6.47
CA LEU A 90 12.60 -2.37 6.44
C LEU A 90 12.04 -3.13 5.24
N VAL A 91 10.73 -3.01 4.97
CA VAL A 91 10.10 -3.62 3.80
C VAL A 91 10.56 -2.95 2.52
N GLY A 92 10.81 -1.63 2.50
CA GLY A 92 11.44 -0.96 1.37
C GLY A 92 12.75 -1.63 0.96
N ILE A 93 13.69 -1.73 1.91
CA ILE A 93 15.01 -2.34 1.68
C ILE A 93 14.89 -3.84 1.35
N ALA A 94 14.05 -4.58 2.08
CA ALA A 94 13.88 -6.01 1.89
C ALA A 94 13.20 -6.35 0.55
N SER A 95 12.25 -5.53 0.11
CA SER A 95 11.57 -5.69 -1.19
C SER A 95 12.47 -5.35 -2.37
N ASP A 96 13.42 -4.44 -2.18
CA ASP A 96 14.46 -4.11 -3.15
C ASP A 96 15.62 -5.12 -3.18
N SER A 97 15.68 -6.02 -2.20
CA SER A 97 16.69 -7.07 -2.11
C SER A 97 16.19 -8.38 -2.74
N ASN A 98 17.10 -9.22 -3.23
CA ASN A 98 16.77 -10.56 -3.75
C ASN A 98 16.60 -11.60 -2.61
N PHE A 99 16.02 -11.19 -1.48
CA PHE A 99 15.93 -12.01 -0.27
C PHE A 99 14.95 -13.18 -0.41
N LEU A 100 13.98 -13.09 -1.33
CA LEU A 100 12.94 -14.11 -1.47
C LEU A 100 13.42 -15.39 -2.17
N PRO A 101 12.91 -16.58 -1.77
CA PRO A 101 13.22 -17.86 -2.41
C PRO A 101 12.95 -17.86 -3.91
N LYS A 102 13.71 -18.67 -4.68
CA LYS A 102 13.57 -18.80 -6.15
C LYS A 102 12.15 -19.11 -6.64
N PHE A 103 11.31 -19.73 -5.82
CA PHE A 103 9.90 -20.00 -6.15
C PHE A 103 9.09 -18.70 -6.37
N PHE A 104 9.33 -17.66 -5.55
CA PHE A 104 8.67 -16.36 -5.67
C PHE A 104 9.13 -15.56 -6.90
N HIS A 105 10.30 -15.89 -7.46
CA HIS A 105 10.82 -15.24 -8.65
C HIS A 105 9.97 -15.49 -9.92
N ARG A 106 9.11 -16.52 -9.93
CA ARG A 106 8.15 -16.76 -11.02
C ARG A 106 6.92 -15.83 -10.97
N VAL A 107 6.55 -15.37 -9.78
CA VAL A 107 5.37 -14.51 -9.55
C VAL A 107 5.72 -13.04 -9.74
N GLY A 108 6.98 -12.68 -9.49
CA GLY A 108 7.44 -11.30 -9.47
C GLY A 108 7.75 -10.86 -8.04
N ARG A 109 8.78 -10.03 -7.88
CA ARG A 109 9.30 -9.67 -6.56
C ARG A 109 8.32 -8.76 -5.82
N ARG A 110 7.75 -7.77 -6.50
CA ARG A 110 6.81 -6.81 -5.91
C ARG A 110 5.50 -7.49 -5.57
N ILE A 111 4.98 -8.31 -6.49
CA ILE A 111 3.75 -9.08 -6.25
C ILE A 111 3.92 -10.07 -5.09
N SER A 112 5.12 -10.66 -4.93
CA SER A 112 5.38 -11.56 -3.80
C SER A 112 5.36 -10.86 -2.44
N TRP A 113 5.98 -9.68 -2.32
CA TRP A 113 5.91 -8.87 -1.09
C TRP A 113 4.49 -8.36 -0.81
N HIS A 114 3.74 -8.03 -1.86
CA HIS A 114 2.32 -7.70 -1.75
C HIS A 114 1.50 -8.88 -1.20
N MET A 115 1.75 -10.09 -1.70
CA MET A 115 1.10 -11.32 -1.24
C MET A 115 1.42 -11.63 0.23
N ILE A 116 2.69 -11.51 0.64
CA ILE A 116 3.09 -11.69 2.04
C ILE A 116 2.33 -10.72 2.94
N GLY A 117 2.31 -9.43 2.57
CA GLY A 117 1.59 -8.42 3.34
C GLY A 117 0.09 -8.68 3.41
N THR A 118 -0.53 -9.09 2.28
CA THR A 118 -1.94 -9.45 2.21
C THR A 118 -2.28 -10.59 3.17
N VAL A 119 -1.44 -11.63 3.23
CA VAL A 119 -1.62 -12.77 4.14
C VAL A 119 -1.49 -12.32 5.59
N CYS A 120 -0.47 -11.51 5.92
CA CYS A 120 -0.31 -10.96 7.27
C CYS A 120 -1.53 -10.15 7.72
N VAL A 121 -2.04 -9.25 6.87
CA VAL A 121 -3.24 -8.45 7.14
C VAL A 121 -4.49 -9.33 7.28
N SER A 122 -4.68 -10.31 6.39
CA SER A 122 -5.85 -11.20 6.42
C SER A 122 -5.89 -12.07 7.67
N LEU A 123 -4.72 -12.48 8.17
CA LEU A 123 -4.62 -13.25 9.39
C LEU A 123 -4.82 -12.37 10.61
N SER A 124 -4.19 -11.19 10.71
CA SER A 124 -4.23 -10.37 11.92
C SER A 124 -5.53 -9.59 12.10
N PHE A 125 -6.11 -9.06 11.01
CA PHE A 125 -7.20 -8.11 11.08
C PHE A 125 -8.49 -8.67 11.74
N PRO A 126 -8.93 -9.91 11.47
CA PRO A 126 -10.05 -10.52 12.18
C PRO A 126 -9.80 -10.67 13.69
N PHE A 127 -8.55 -10.92 14.12
CA PHE A 127 -8.22 -11.04 15.55
C PHE A 127 -8.27 -9.70 16.27
N ILE A 128 -7.97 -8.58 15.58
CA ILE A 128 -8.07 -7.23 16.16
C ILE A 128 -9.52 -6.88 16.51
N PHE A 129 -10.49 -7.30 15.69
CA PHE A 129 -11.93 -7.07 15.92
C PHE A 129 -12.64 -8.22 16.64
N ASN A 130 -11.88 -9.16 17.23
CA ASN A 130 -12.43 -10.21 18.06
C ASN A 130 -12.13 -9.98 19.54
N ARG A 131 -12.92 -10.60 20.42
CA ARG A 131 -12.63 -10.57 21.86
C ARG A 131 -11.38 -11.40 22.15
N CYS A 132 -10.65 -11.01 23.20
CA CYS A 132 -9.60 -11.84 23.73
C CYS A 132 -10.21 -13.16 24.25
N PHE A 133 -9.93 -14.28 23.57
CA PHE A 133 -10.45 -15.59 23.93
C PHE A 133 -9.85 -16.15 25.23
N VAL A 134 -8.65 -15.69 25.59
CA VAL A 134 -7.84 -16.21 26.70
C VAL A 134 -7.93 -15.33 27.96
N CYS A 135 -8.50 -14.12 27.84
CA CYS A 135 -8.58 -13.19 28.95
C CYS A 135 -9.80 -13.52 29.82
N SER A 136 -9.58 -14.01 31.04
CA SER A 136 -10.61 -14.06 32.08
C SER A 136 -10.95 -12.64 32.54
N ASP A 137 -12.23 -12.38 32.85
CA ASP A 137 -12.70 -11.10 33.44
C ASP A 137 -12.06 -10.79 34.81
N SER A 138 -11.37 -11.76 35.42
CA SER A 138 -10.66 -11.62 36.70
C SER A 138 -9.16 -11.27 36.59
N GLY A 139 -8.60 -11.19 35.38
CA GLY A 139 -7.19 -10.86 35.16
C GLY A 139 -6.89 -9.35 35.12
N SER A 140 -5.62 -8.97 35.27
CA SER A 140 -5.16 -7.58 35.07
C SER A 140 -5.49 -7.10 33.65
N ASP A 141 -5.94 -5.84 33.51
CA ASP A 141 -6.24 -5.19 32.22
C ASP A 141 -5.05 -5.27 31.24
N TRP A 142 -3.82 -5.44 31.73
CA TRP A 142 -2.63 -5.58 30.89
C TRP A 142 -2.57 -6.84 30.04
N TYR A 143 -3.23 -7.92 30.44
CA TYR A 143 -3.28 -9.15 29.62
C TYR A 143 -4.00 -8.90 28.30
N LYS A 144 -5.03 -8.05 28.30
CA LYS A 144 -5.75 -7.69 27.08
C LYS A 144 -4.85 -6.94 26.11
N VAL A 145 -4.06 -5.98 26.60
CA VAL A 145 -3.10 -5.23 25.75
C VAL A 145 -2.02 -6.15 25.20
N ALA A 146 -1.42 -6.99 26.04
CA ALA A 146 -0.42 -7.96 25.61
C ALA A 146 -0.95 -8.92 24.52
N TRP A 147 -2.25 -9.27 24.58
CA TRP A 147 -2.92 -10.07 23.55
C TRP A 147 -3.05 -9.35 22.21
N PHE A 148 -3.48 -8.08 22.20
CA PHE A 148 -3.69 -7.33 20.95
C PHE A 148 -2.39 -6.88 20.28
N THR A 149 -1.34 -6.59 21.06
CA THR A 149 -0.03 -6.12 20.56
C THR A 149 0.54 -6.94 19.40
N PRO A 150 0.71 -8.27 19.46
CA PRO A 150 1.28 -9.04 18.35
C PRO A 150 0.44 -8.98 17.07
N PHE A 151 -0.89 -8.96 17.19
CA PHE A 151 -1.77 -8.85 16.03
C PHE A 151 -1.69 -7.47 15.39
N ILE A 152 -1.62 -6.41 16.21
CA ILE A 152 -1.40 -5.04 15.74
C ILE A 152 -0.04 -4.95 15.03
N MET A 153 1.03 -5.47 15.63
CA MET A 153 2.35 -5.43 15.01
C MET A 153 2.37 -6.16 13.66
N LEU A 154 1.74 -7.34 13.59
CA LEU A 154 1.62 -8.12 12.36
C LEU A 154 0.77 -7.39 11.29
N PHE A 155 -0.32 -6.74 11.71
CA PHE A 155 -1.15 -5.91 10.83
C PHE A 155 -0.36 -4.75 10.24
N GLN A 156 0.39 -4.00 11.06
CA GLN A 156 1.18 -2.85 10.60
C GLN A 156 2.31 -3.28 9.65
N PHE A 157 2.99 -4.39 9.96
CA PHE A 157 3.96 -4.97 9.04
C PHE A 157 3.32 -5.36 7.69
N GLY A 158 2.15 -6.02 7.74
CA GLY A 158 1.44 -6.41 6.52
C GLY A 158 0.96 -5.22 5.71
N TRP A 159 0.44 -4.19 6.38
CA TRP A 159 0.00 -2.93 5.78
C TRP A 159 1.16 -2.21 5.07
N ALA A 160 2.30 -2.04 5.77
CA ALA A 160 3.50 -1.44 5.19
C ALA A 160 4.00 -2.25 3.98
N SER A 161 3.97 -3.57 4.07
CA SER A 161 4.39 -4.45 2.99
C SER A 161 3.53 -4.30 1.74
N VAL A 162 2.19 -4.30 1.88
CA VAL A 162 1.26 -4.08 0.76
C VAL A 162 1.47 -2.70 0.15
N GLN A 163 1.53 -1.66 0.98
CA GLN A 163 1.68 -0.27 0.53
C GLN A 163 2.95 -0.07 -0.30
N ILE A 164 4.10 -0.47 0.25
CA ILE A 164 5.40 -0.20 -0.37
C ILE A 164 5.59 -1.02 -1.65
N SER A 165 5.20 -2.30 -1.62
CA SER A 165 5.30 -3.15 -2.81
C SER A 165 4.33 -2.74 -3.92
N HIS A 166 3.13 -2.25 -3.57
CA HIS A 166 2.18 -1.70 -4.54
C HIS A 166 2.73 -0.45 -5.23
N LEU A 167 3.24 0.52 -4.46
CA LEU A 167 3.82 1.75 -5.01
C LEU A 167 5.07 1.47 -5.86
N ALA A 168 5.92 0.52 -5.44
CA ALA A 168 7.11 0.13 -6.18
C ALA A 168 6.80 -0.57 -7.52
N LEU A 169 5.59 -1.09 -7.70
CA LEU A 169 5.15 -1.71 -8.95
C LEU A 169 4.83 -0.67 -10.05
N LEU A 170 4.49 0.56 -9.67
CA LEU A 170 4.13 1.63 -10.60
C LEU A 170 5.20 1.94 -11.66
N PRO A 171 6.47 2.20 -11.30
CA PRO A 171 7.54 2.44 -12.27
C PRO A 171 7.94 1.18 -13.07
N GLU A 172 7.60 -0.01 -12.58
CA GLU A 172 7.87 -1.29 -13.25
C GLU A 172 6.82 -1.62 -14.33
N LEU A 173 5.58 -1.13 -14.17
CA LEU A 173 4.48 -1.37 -15.12
C LEU A 173 4.43 -0.38 -16.28
N SER A 174 4.92 0.86 -16.11
CA SER A 174 4.83 1.92 -17.13
C SER A 174 6.11 2.74 -17.17
N SER A 175 6.61 3.06 -18.36
CA SER A 175 7.73 4.01 -18.54
C SER A 175 7.28 5.48 -18.59
N PHE A 176 6.01 5.74 -18.91
CA PHE A 176 5.49 7.10 -19.10
C PHE A 176 4.87 7.66 -17.81
N ASP A 177 5.22 8.90 -17.46
CA ASP A 177 4.72 9.58 -16.26
C ASP A 177 3.22 9.86 -16.32
N SER A 178 2.67 10.21 -17.48
CA SER A 178 1.21 10.43 -17.64
C SER A 178 0.38 9.19 -17.27
N THR A 179 0.87 8.00 -17.65
CA THR A 179 0.22 6.72 -17.31
C THR A 179 0.39 6.39 -15.83
N ARG A 180 1.57 6.66 -15.23
CA ARG A 180 1.80 6.48 -13.79
C ARG A 180 0.88 7.38 -12.95
N THR A 181 0.74 8.65 -13.35
CA THR A 181 -0.18 9.60 -12.72
C THR A 181 -1.61 9.10 -12.81
N THR A 182 -2.06 8.66 -13.98
CA THR A 182 -3.42 8.10 -14.16
C THR A 182 -3.66 6.88 -13.26
N MET A 183 -2.70 5.95 -13.18
CA MET A 183 -2.78 4.77 -12.31
C MET A 183 -2.83 5.15 -10.83
N ASN A 184 -2.07 6.16 -10.41
CA ASN A 184 -2.10 6.65 -9.04
C ASN A 184 -3.41 7.41 -8.72
N SER A 185 -3.94 8.18 -9.67
CA SER A 185 -5.26 8.80 -9.53
C SER A 185 -6.38 7.76 -9.39
N LEU A 186 -6.33 6.67 -10.16
CA LEU A 186 -7.26 5.55 -10.00
C LEU A 186 -7.15 4.90 -8.62
N ARG A 187 -5.92 4.69 -8.11
CA ARG A 187 -5.70 4.19 -6.75
C ARG A 187 -6.40 5.07 -5.71
N TYR A 188 -6.20 6.39 -5.76
CA TYR A 188 -6.85 7.32 -4.83
C TYR A 188 -8.38 7.34 -4.98
N ALA A 189 -8.92 7.23 -6.19
CA ALA A 189 -10.37 7.11 -6.39
C ALA A 189 -10.91 5.85 -5.69
N PHE A 190 -10.22 4.71 -5.81
CA PHE A 190 -10.58 3.49 -5.09
C PHE A 190 -10.41 3.63 -3.57
N THR A 191 -9.40 4.35 -3.08
CA THR A 191 -9.26 4.69 -1.66
C THR A 191 -10.47 5.45 -1.13
N VAL A 192 -10.99 6.43 -1.87
CA VAL A 192 -12.21 7.16 -1.48
C VAL A 192 -13.42 6.22 -1.44
N ILE A 193 -13.58 5.38 -2.46
CA ILE A 193 -14.66 4.38 -2.51
C ILE A 193 -14.57 3.42 -1.31
N ALA A 194 -13.37 2.97 -0.95
CA ALA A 194 -13.13 2.10 0.19
C ALA A 194 -13.62 2.78 1.49
N ASN A 195 -13.17 4.00 1.75
CA ASN A 195 -13.58 4.75 2.94
C ASN A 195 -15.10 4.98 3.01
N LEU A 196 -15.72 5.38 1.90
CA LEU A 196 -17.17 5.56 1.84
C LEU A 196 -17.90 4.23 2.08
N SER A 197 -17.42 3.13 1.52
CA SER A 197 -18.05 1.81 1.72
C SER A 197 -18.03 1.37 3.20
N ILE A 198 -16.92 1.59 3.91
CA ILE A 198 -16.81 1.29 5.35
C ILE A 198 -17.75 2.16 6.15
N PHE A 199 -17.79 3.46 5.86
CA PHE A 199 -18.70 4.40 6.51
C PHE A 199 -20.16 3.95 6.32
N THR A 200 -20.58 3.65 5.10
CA THR A 200 -21.95 3.19 4.81
C THR A 200 -22.27 1.87 5.52
N VAL A 201 -21.37 0.88 5.50
CA VAL A 201 -21.59 -0.43 6.14
C VAL A 201 -21.71 -0.28 7.65
N LEU A 202 -20.83 0.49 8.29
CA LEU A 202 -20.90 0.70 9.74
C LEU A 202 -22.11 1.56 10.14
N ALA A 203 -22.44 2.61 9.38
CA ALA A 203 -23.65 3.40 9.62
C ALA A 203 -24.92 2.54 9.51
N TRP A 204 -24.99 1.64 8.52
CA TRP A 204 -26.08 0.69 8.36
C TRP A 204 -26.18 -0.34 9.48
N PHE A 205 -25.03 -0.81 10.01
CA PHE A 205 -25.07 -1.71 11.15
C PHE A 205 -25.49 -1.01 12.44
N LEU A 206 -24.95 0.18 12.70
CA LEU A 206 -25.28 0.95 13.90
C LEU A 206 -26.73 1.46 13.89
N SER A 207 -27.34 1.70 12.72
CA SER A 207 -28.75 2.09 12.63
C SER A 207 -29.73 0.97 13.00
N GLN A 208 -29.28 -0.28 12.97
CA GLN A 208 -30.08 -1.45 13.35
C GLN A 208 -30.06 -1.74 14.86
N SER A 209 -29.20 -1.05 15.63
CA SER A 209 -29.14 -1.18 17.09
C SER A 209 -30.39 -0.55 17.71
N ALA A 210 -31.46 -1.35 17.85
CA ALA A 210 -32.74 -0.90 18.38
C ALA A 210 -32.64 -0.55 19.88
N GLY A 211 -32.95 0.71 20.23
CA GLY A 211 -33.16 1.14 21.62
C GLY A 211 -31.96 1.76 22.34
N HIS A 212 -30.82 1.94 21.66
CA HIS A 212 -29.66 2.64 22.23
C HIS A 212 -29.09 3.67 21.26
N THR A 213 -28.84 4.89 21.75
CA THR A 213 -28.29 6.01 20.96
C THR A 213 -26.78 6.13 21.03
N GLU A 214 -26.14 5.43 21.97
CA GLU A 214 -24.69 5.45 22.16
C GLU A 214 -24.06 4.21 21.53
N ILE A 215 -22.73 4.19 21.37
CA ILE A 215 -22.00 2.99 20.94
C ILE A 215 -21.58 2.23 22.20
N GLY A 216 -21.80 0.92 22.22
CA GLY A 216 -21.53 0.11 23.40
C GLY A 216 -21.14 -1.35 23.14
N PRO A 217 -21.02 -2.16 24.21
CA PRO A 217 -20.59 -3.56 24.09
C PRO A 217 -21.54 -4.46 23.28
N TYR A 218 -22.79 -4.05 23.09
CA TYR A 218 -23.77 -4.73 22.25
C TYR A 218 -23.43 -4.63 20.75
N ASP A 219 -22.76 -3.55 20.33
CA ASP A 219 -22.33 -3.38 18.93
C ASP A 219 -21.14 -4.26 18.55
N PHE A 220 -20.61 -5.05 19.49
CA PHE A 220 -19.49 -5.96 19.24
C PHE A 220 -19.70 -6.82 18.00
N THR A 221 -20.90 -7.39 17.83
CA THR A 221 -21.21 -8.25 16.68
C THR A 221 -21.18 -7.45 15.37
N HIS A 222 -21.59 -6.19 15.39
CA HIS A 222 -21.55 -5.30 14.22
C HIS A 222 -20.11 -5.01 13.78
N PHE A 223 -19.25 -4.57 14.70
CA PHE A 223 -17.83 -4.33 14.39
C PHE A 223 -17.09 -5.59 13.94
N ARG A 224 -17.34 -6.73 14.61
CA ARG A 224 -16.75 -8.01 14.23
C ARG A 224 -17.18 -8.45 12.83
N THR A 225 -18.48 -8.32 12.52
CA THR A 225 -19.03 -8.70 11.21
C THR A 225 -18.51 -7.77 10.11
N ALA A 226 -18.42 -6.47 10.38
CA ALA A 226 -17.78 -5.52 9.47
C ALA A 226 -16.33 -5.91 9.17
N GLY A 227 -15.55 -6.27 10.19
CA GLY A 227 -14.18 -6.78 10.02
C GLY A 227 -14.11 -8.01 9.10
N PHE A 228 -14.99 -8.99 9.28
CA PHE A 228 -15.05 -10.17 8.39
C PHE A 228 -15.48 -9.82 6.96
N ILE A 229 -16.44 -8.92 6.79
CA ILE A 229 -16.87 -8.44 5.46
C ILE A 229 -15.70 -7.74 4.76
N VAL A 230 -14.93 -6.92 5.47
CA VAL A 230 -13.73 -6.25 4.94
C VAL A 230 -12.69 -7.24 4.46
N VAL A 231 -12.37 -8.27 5.26
CA VAL A 231 -11.43 -9.31 4.84
C VAL A 231 -11.96 -10.09 3.65
N GLY A 232 -13.23 -10.52 3.68
CA GLY A 232 -13.82 -11.30 2.59
C GLY A 232 -13.87 -10.53 1.27
N SER A 233 -14.44 -9.32 1.28
CA SER A 233 -14.51 -8.45 0.09
C SER A 233 -13.13 -8.01 -0.38
N GLY A 234 -12.23 -7.66 0.53
CA GLY A 234 -10.86 -7.27 0.24
C GLY A 234 -10.07 -8.38 -0.44
N LEU A 235 -10.15 -9.62 0.07
CA LEU A 235 -9.50 -10.78 -0.55
C LEU A 235 -10.00 -11.04 -1.96
N VAL A 236 -11.31 -10.89 -2.21
CA VAL A 236 -11.88 -11.02 -3.57
C VAL A 236 -11.25 -9.98 -4.52
N VAL A 237 -11.15 -8.72 -4.09
CA VAL A 237 -10.55 -7.65 -4.91
C VAL A 237 -9.05 -7.88 -5.10
N THR A 238 -8.33 -8.34 -4.06
CA THR A 238 -6.90 -8.65 -4.16
C THR A 238 -6.63 -9.86 -5.08
N LEU A 239 -7.51 -10.86 -5.11
CA LEU A 239 -7.43 -11.94 -6.09
C LEU A 239 -7.60 -11.41 -7.53
N LEU A 240 -8.58 -10.52 -7.75
CA LEU A 240 -8.76 -9.87 -9.06
C LEU A 240 -7.51 -9.07 -9.48
N PHE A 241 -6.85 -8.41 -8.53
CA PHE A 241 -5.57 -7.74 -8.76
C PHE A 241 -4.49 -8.73 -9.24
N TYR A 242 -4.32 -9.87 -8.56
CA TYR A 242 -3.34 -10.90 -8.98
C TYR A 242 -3.64 -11.54 -10.33
N PHE A 243 -4.93 -11.65 -10.71
CA PHE A 243 -5.30 -12.12 -12.05
C PHE A 243 -5.04 -11.07 -13.14
N THR A 244 -5.21 -9.79 -12.81
CA THR A 244 -5.11 -8.69 -13.79
C THR A 244 -3.67 -8.25 -14.03
N ILE A 245 -2.85 -8.27 -12.98
CA ILE A 245 -1.47 -7.78 -13.01
C ILE A 245 -0.49 -8.94 -12.91
N ARG A 246 0.36 -9.09 -13.93
CA ARG A 246 1.52 -9.98 -13.91
C ARG A 246 2.77 -9.14 -14.08
N GLU A 247 3.74 -9.35 -13.20
CA GLU A 247 5.04 -8.68 -13.27
C GLU A 247 5.83 -9.21 -14.48
N PRO A 248 6.27 -8.34 -15.41
CA PRO A 248 7.08 -8.79 -16.54
C PRO A 248 8.46 -9.23 -16.06
N MET A 249 8.86 -10.48 -16.35
CA MET A 249 10.15 -11.06 -15.91
C MET A 249 11.40 -10.25 -16.35
N SER A 250 11.27 -9.36 -17.35
CA SER A 250 12.34 -8.48 -17.84
C SER A 250 12.33 -7.06 -17.24
N GLY A 251 11.55 -6.81 -16.17
CA GLY A 251 11.38 -5.48 -15.55
C GLY A 251 12.68 -4.80 -15.09
N ARG A 252 13.75 -5.59 -14.87
CA ARG A 252 15.09 -5.08 -14.54
C ARG A 252 15.66 -4.14 -15.61
N ARG A 253 15.36 -4.38 -16.90
CA ARG A 253 15.82 -3.50 -18.00
C ARG A 253 15.06 -2.17 -18.04
N LEU A 254 13.76 -2.16 -17.72
CA LEU A 254 12.95 -0.94 -17.77
C LEU A 254 13.18 -0.03 -16.56
N SER A 255 13.30 -0.61 -15.36
CA SER A 255 13.67 0.14 -14.16
C SER A 255 15.11 0.69 -14.24
N GLN A 256 16.07 -0.11 -14.73
CA GLN A 256 17.42 0.40 -15.01
C GLN A 256 17.41 1.47 -16.10
N ALA A 257 16.76 1.25 -17.24
CA ALA A 257 16.68 2.24 -18.30
C ALA A 257 16.06 3.56 -17.82
N ASN A 258 14.96 3.50 -17.07
CA ASN A 258 14.33 4.68 -16.48
C ASN A 258 15.22 5.38 -15.45
N SER A 259 16.01 4.62 -14.66
CA SER A 259 17.01 5.23 -13.79
C SER A 259 18.07 5.95 -14.61
N PHE A 260 18.67 5.32 -15.61
CA PHE A 260 19.70 5.91 -16.48
C PHE A 260 19.21 7.11 -17.30
N THR A 261 17.92 7.19 -17.66
CA THR A 261 17.35 8.35 -18.35
C THR A 261 16.83 9.44 -17.41
N SER A 262 16.76 9.18 -16.10
CA SER A 262 16.37 10.20 -15.13
C SER A 262 17.60 11.02 -14.78
N ASP A 263 17.52 12.35 -14.85
CA ASP A 263 18.56 13.29 -14.39
C ASP A 263 18.99 13.03 -12.93
N ALA A 264 18.17 12.29 -12.16
CA ALA A 264 18.48 11.83 -10.82
C ALA A 264 19.49 10.65 -10.75
N SER A 265 19.82 9.97 -11.85
CA SER A 265 20.87 8.94 -11.85
C SER A 265 22.28 9.50 -11.82
N GLU A 266 22.47 10.76 -12.18
CA GLU A 266 23.72 11.48 -11.92
C GLU A 266 23.88 11.87 -10.44
N LEU A 267 22.80 11.80 -9.63
CA LEU A 267 22.89 12.00 -8.19
C LEU A 267 23.47 10.73 -7.54
N VAL A 268 24.63 10.91 -6.91
CA VAL A 268 25.35 9.92 -6.10
C VAL A 268 24.38 9.09 -5.28
N ARG A 269 24.51 7.76 -5.37
CA ARG A 269 23.71 6.79 -4.60
C ARG A 269 23.86 7.08 -3.11
N MET A 270 22.86 7.76 -2.53
CA MET A 270 22.93 8.19 -1.13
C MET A 270 22.83 7.00 -0.18
N HIS A 271 23.73 6.97 0.82
CA HIS A 271 23.60 6.04 1.92
C HIS A 271 22.35 6.40 2.75
N TRP A 272 21.67 5.42 3.33
CA TRP A 272 20.42 5.68 4.09
C TRP A 272 20.63 6.66 5.24
N THR A 273 21.81 6.69 5.85
CA THR A 273 22.15 7.67 6.91
C THR A 273 22.28 9.09 6.38
N SER A 274 22.60 9.28 5.09
CA SER A 274 22.72 10.60 4.47
C SER A 274 21.38 11.34 4.41
N TRP A 275 20.26 10.62 4.38
CA TRP A 275 18.92 11.22 4.44
C TRP A 275 18.73 12.10 5.68
N PHE A 276 19.31 11.71 6.81
CA PHE A 276 19.18 12.47 8.05
C PHE A 276 20.11 13.71 8.10
N GLY A 277 21.09 13.81 7.21
CA GLY A 277 22.09 14.88 7.18
C GLY A 277 21.76 16.05 6.25
N TYR A 278 20.90 15.86 5.25
CA TYR A 278 20.56 16.94 4.31
C TYR A 278 19.31 17.71 4.74
N LEU A 279 19.50 18.99 5.06
CA LEU A 279 18.42 19.89 5.51
C LEU A 279 17.26 19.99 4.50
N GLN A 280 17.53 19.81 3.20
CA GLN A 280 16.53 19.87 2.13
C GLN A 280 15.41 18.83 2.28
N PHE A 281 15.69 17.66 2.86
CA PHE A 281 14.64 16.65 3.12
C PHE A 281 13.68 17.08 4.23
N TYR A 282 14.11 17.98 5.12
CA TYR A 282 13.28 18.52 6.20
C TYR A 282 12.51 19.78 5.78
N GLN A 283 12.91 20.45 4.70
CA GLN A 283 12.21 21.64 4.20
C GLN A 283 10.80 21.32 3.69
N VAL A 284 10.56 20.08 3.21
CA VAL A 284 9.21 19.63 2.82
C VAL A 284 8.24 19.62 4.02
N ASN A 285 8.74 19.42 5.24
CA ASN A 285 7.91 19.50 6.46
C ASN A 285 7.54 20.94 6.85
N PHE A 286 8.21 21.96 6.32
CA PHE A 286 7.91 23.37 6.60
C PHE A 286 6.93 24.00 5.60
N VAL A 287 6.58 23.30 4.52
CA VAL A 287 5.67 23.78 3.47
C VAL A 287 4.21 23.32 3.71
N PHE A 288 3.95 22.62 4.82
CA PHE A 288 2.61 22.26 5.28
C PHE A 288 2.30 22.90 6.64
#